data_AF-A0A8C3VIT9-F1
#
_entry.id   AF-A0A8C3VIT9-F1
#
_cell.length_a   1.000
_cell.length_b   1.000
_cell.length_c   1.000
_cell.angle_alpha   90.00
_cell.angle_beta   90.00
_cell.angle_gamma   90.00
#
_symmetry.space_group_name_H-M   'P 1'
#
loop_
_entity.id
_entity.type
_entity.pdbx_description
1 polymer ?
#
loop_
_entity_poly.entity_id
_entity_poly.type
_entity_poly.pdbx_seq_one_letter_code
_entity_poly.pdbx_strand_id
1 'polypeptide(L)'
;MSRARRCRAVRSLLRDRYRQVLPLATFVRRLGPEGRRLVRRGDPAAFRALVAQCLVCVPWDAQPPPASPSFRQVGCPRGRRPGRW
;
A
#
# COMPACT_ATOMS: atom_id res chain seq x y z
N MET A 1 8.36 18.46 -18.86
CA MET A 1 7.19 18.79 -18.00
C MET A 1 7.21 17.92 -16.73
N SER A 2 7.34 18.54 -15.56
CA SER A 2 7.76 17.85 -14.33
C SER A 2 6.69 16.90 -13.79
N ARG A 3 7.07 15.62 -13.58
CA ARG A 3 6.29 14.59 -12.88
C ARG A 3 5.70 15.13 -11.57
N ALA A 4 6.44 16.03 -10.90
CA ALA A 4 6.02 16.77 -9.72
C ALA A 4 4.72 17.60 -9.87
N ARG A 5 4.43 18.16 -11.05
CA ARG A 5 3.17 18.91 -11.29
C ARG A 5 1.98 17.96 -11.43
N ARG A 6 2.15 16.85 -12.17
CA ARG A 6 1.12 15.79 -12.30
C ARG A 6 0.82 15.12 -10.96
N CYS A 7 1.85 14.81 -10.16
CA CYS A 7 1.66 14.26 -8.82
C CYS A 7 0.92 15.23 -7.87
N ARG A 8 1.09 16.55 -8.02
CA ARG A 8 0.35 17.55 -7.24
C ARG A 8 -1.14 17.56 -7.60
N ALA A 9 -1.46 17.55 -8.89
CA ALA A 9 -2.85 17.51 -9.36
C ALA A 9 -3.59 16.24 -8.88
N VAL A 10 -2.95 15.06 -9.02
CA VAL A 10 -3.51 13.80 -8.52
C VAL A 10 -3.74 13.84 -7.01
N ARG A 11 -2.77 14.37 -6.24
CA ARG A 11 -2.93 14.51 -4.78
C ARG A 11 -4.07 15.47 -4.41
N SER A 12 -4.27 16.54 -5.17
CA SER A 12 -5.40 17.46 -4.95
C SER A 12 -6.72 16.72 -5.12
N LEU A 13 -6.89 16.03 -6.25
CA LEU A 13 -8.10 15.29 -6.54
C LEU A 13 -8.39 14.19 -5.51
N LEU A 14 -7.36 13.50 -5.04
CA LEU A 14 -7.51 12.50 -3.97
C LEU A 14 -7.92 13.14 -2.65
N ARG A 15 -7.45 14.35 -2.31
CA ARG A 15 -7.83 15.03 -1.06
C ARG A 15 -9.28 15.49 -1.04
N ASP A 16 -9.87 15.77 -2.20
CA ASP A 16 -11.30 16.10 -2.29
C ASP A 16 -12.19 14.87 -2.04
N ARG A 17 -11.70 13.67 -2.37
CA ARG A 17 -12.46 12.41 -2.29
C ARG A 17 -12.18 11.57 -1.05
N TYR A 18 -11.01 11.74 -0.43
CA TYR A 18 -10.56 10.94 0.69
C TYR A 18 -10.22 11.81 1.89
N ARG A 19 -10.66 11.39 3.07
CA ARG A 19 -10.39 12.06 4.35
C ARG A 19 -8.89 12.20 4.62
N GLN A 20 -8.10 11.19 4.28
CA GLN A 20 -6.64 11.25 4.42
C GLN A 20 -5.98 10.73 3.16
N VAL A 21 -4.94 11.45 2.70
CA VAL A 21 -4.06 11.03 1.62
C VAL A 21 -2.63 11.19 2.11
N LEU A 22 -1.94 10.06 2.30
CA LEU A 22 -0.62 10.00 2.93
C LEU A 22 0.38 9.34 1.98
N PRO A 23 1.65 9.79 1.94
CA PRO A 23 2.72 9.00 1.34
C PRO A 23 2.83 7.65 2.04
N LEU A 24 3.04 6.57 1.28
CA LEU A 24 3.18 5.21 1.84
C LEU A 24 4.28 5.16 2.92
N ALA A 25 5.40 5.85 2.71
CA ALA A 25 6.46 5.96 3.72
C ALA A 25 5.98 6.59 5.05
N THR A 26 5.08 7.57 4.99
CA THR A 26 4.50 8.19 6.20
C THR A 26 3.54 7.23 6.89
N PHE A 27 2.73 6.50 6.11
CA PHE A 27 1.84 5.47 6.63
C PHE A 27 2.61 4.33 7.32
N VAL A 28 3.67 3.83 6.68
CA VAL A 28 4.57 2.81 7.24
C VAL A 28 5.18 3.26 8.57
N ARG A 29 5.56 4.53 8.70
CA ARG A 29 6.04 5.05 9.99
C ARG A 29 4.97 5.03 11.08
N ARG A 30 3.70 5.28 10.73
CA ARG A 30 2.57 5.21 11.68
C ARG A 30 2.23 3.77 12.11
N LEU A 31 2.52 2.78 11.26
CA LEU A 31 2.36 1.36 11.61
C LEU A 31 3.39 0.85 12.62
N GLY A 32 4.42 1.64 12.96
CA GLY A 32 5.40 1.25 13.98
C GLY A 32 6.18 -0.03 13.59
N PRO A 33 6.29 -1.04 14.47
CA PRO A 33 7.06 -2.26 14.22
C PRO A 33 6.62 -3.03 12.96
N GLU A 34 5.32 -3.11 12.69
CA GLU A 34 4.77 -3.79 11.51
C GLU A 34 5.18 -3.11 10.20
N GLY A 35 5.35 -1.78 10.22
CA GLY A 35 5.84 -1.02 9.08
C GLY A 35 7.24 -1.45 8.61
N ARG A 36 8.08 -1.98 9.52
CA ARG A 36 9.43 -2.47 9.17
C ARG A 36 9.40 -3.71 8.27
N ARG A 37 8.28 -4.44 8.23
CA ARG A 37 8.07 -5.58 7.32
C ARG A 37 7.78 -5.13 5.89
N LEU A 38 7.21 -3.94 5.72
CA LEU A 38 6.82 -3.37 4.43
C LEU A 38 7.98 -2.70 3.68
N VAL A 39 8.89 -2.04 4.39
CA VAL A 39 10.07 -1.39 3.80
C VAL A 39 11.28 -1.62 4.72
N ARG A 40 12.25 -2.39 4.24
CA ARG A 40 13.47 -2.74 4.96
C ARG A 40 14.63 -1.85 4.51
N ARG A 41 15.58 -1.59 5.41
CA ARG A 41 16.77 -0.77 5.11
C ARG A 41 17.64 -1.34 3.96
N GLY A 42 17.56 -2.65 3.71
CA GLY A 42 18.28 -3.33 2.64
C GLY A 42 17.53 -3.40 1.30
N ASP A 43 16.34 -2.81 1.17
CA ASP A 43 15.59 -2.91 -0.08
C ASP A 43 16.27 -2.15 -1.22
N PRO A 44 16.19 -2.64 -2.47
CA PRO A 44 16.75 -1.98 -3.64
C PRO A 44 16.30 -0.52 -3.76
N ALA A 45 17.19 0.36 -4.21
CA ALA A 45 16.89 1.78 -4.39
C ALA A 45 15.67 2.02 -5.30
N ALA A 46 15.50 1.20 -6.33
CA ALA A 46 14.34 1.23 -7.23
C ALA A 46 13.03 0.93 -6.49
N PHE A 47 13.02 -0.07 -5.60
CA PHE A 47 11.86 -0.39 -4.76
C PHE A 47 11.54 0.78 -3.81
N ARG A 48 12.56 1.34 -3.16
CA ARG A 48 12.38 2.50 -2.28
C ARG A 48 11.84 3.72 -3.03
N ALA A 49 12.29 3.94 -4.27
CA ALA A 49 11.79 5.01 -5.14
C ALA A 49 10.34 4.77 -5.59
N LEU A 50 9.94 3.52 -5.81
CA LEU A 50 8.55 3.15 -6.08
C LEU A 50 7.66 3.42 -4.86
N VAL A 51 8.07 2.91 -3.69
CA VAL A 51 7.36 3.12 -2.41
C VAL A 51 7.19 4.61 -2.11
N ALA A 52 8.19 5.45 -2.40
CA ALA A 52 8.11 6.89 -2.23
C ALA A 52 7.06 7.57 -3.14
N GLN A 53 6.69 6.93 -4.25
CA GLN A 53 5.65 7.40 -5.17
C GLN A 53 4.24 6.90 -4.78
N CYS A 54 4.13 5.87 -3.94
CA CYS A 54 2.86 5.31 -3.50
C CYS A 54 2.13 6.21 -2.51
N LEU A 55 0.80 6.23 -2.62
CA LEU A 55 -0.11 6.96 -1.74
C LEU A 55 -1.08 5.98 -1.08
N VAL A 56 -1.41 6.25 0.18
CA VAL A 56 -2.43 5.55 0.95
C VAL A 56 -3.58 6.53 1.17
N CYS A 57 -4.77 6.13 0.75
CA CYS A 57 -5.97 6.95 0.83
C CYS A 57 -6.95 6.31 1.83
N VAL A 58 -7.45 7.09 2.78
CA VAL A 58 -8.45 6.67 3.77
C VAL A 58 -9.76 7.36 3.41
N PRO A 59 -10.82 6.61 3.04
CA PRO A 59 -12.12 7.19 2.73
C PRO A 59 -12.76 7.80 3.99
N TRP A 60 -13.76 8.66 3.79
CA TRP A 60 -14.51 9.26 4.89
C TRP A 60 -15.21 8.21 5.75
N ASP A 61 -15.81 7.21 5.10
CA ASP A 61 -16.55 6.12 5.75
C ASP A 61 -15.68 4.89 6.02
N ALA A 62 -14.38 5.10 6.22
CA ALA A 62 -13.47 4.02 6.60
C ALA A 62 -13.86 3.48 7.99
N GLN A 63 -14.58 2.37 8.02
CA GLN A 63 -14.81 1.63 9.25
C GLN A 63 -13.52 0.90 9.67
N PRO A 64 -13.24 0.80 10.98
CA PRO A 64 -12.15 -0.03 11.45
C PRO A 64 -12.33 -1.46 10.95
N PRO A 65 -11.25 -2.17 10.60
CA PRO A 65 -11.35 -3.57 10.24
C PRO A 65 -11.99 -4.35 11.40
N PRO A 66 -12.85 -5.35 11.10
CA PRO A 66 -13.42 -6.19 12.14
C PRO A 66 -12.30 -6.82 12.96
N ALA A 67 -12.51 -6.97 14.28
CA ALA A 67 -11.51 -7.45 15.23
C ALA A 67 -10.88 -8.80 14.82
N SER A 68 -11.61 -9.59 14.04
CA SER A 68 -11.17 -10.86 13.46
C SER A 68 -11.35 -10.83 11.94
N PRO A 69 -10.36 -10.38 11.15
CA PRO A 69 -10.46 -10.44 9.70
C PRO A 69 -10.46 -11.90 9.24
N SER A 70 -11.53 -12.34 8.60
CA SER A 70 -11.57 -13.63 7.93
C SER A 70 -10.98 -13.48 6.52
N PHE A 71 -9.84 -14.12 6.27
CA PHE A 71 -9.25 -14.16 4.93
C PHE A 71 -9.95 -15.24 4.11
N ARG A 72 -10.74 -14.84 3.11
CA ARG A 72 -11.36 -15.77 2.14
C ARG A 72 -10.69 -15.62 0.79
N GLN A 73 -9.81 -16.57 0.44
CA GLN A 73 -9.24 -16.64 -0.90
C GLN A 73 -10.34 -17.01 -1.90
N VAL A 74 -10.74 -16.07 -2.76
CA VAL A 74 -11.84 -16.24 -3.74
C VAL A 74 -11.35 -16.67 -5.13
N GLY A 75 -10.23 -17.40 -5.21
CA GLY A 75 -9.69 -17.92 -6.46
C GLY A 75 -8.88 -19.20 -6.25
N CYS A 76 -8.98 -20.13 -7.21
CA CYS A 76 -8.35 -21.45 -7.12
C CYS A 76 -6.83 -21.34 -6.97
N PRO A 77 -6.20 -21.98 -5.97
CA PRO A 77 -4.81 -22.37 -6.11
C PRO A 77 -4.78 -23.43 -7.21
N ARG A 78 -4.35 -23.05 -8.42
CA ARG A 78 -4.14 -24.02 -9.49
C ARG A 78 -3.05 -24.96 -8.99
N GLY A 79 -3.45 -26.18 -8.64
CA GLY A 79 -2.66 -27.14 -7.88
C GLY A 79 -1.26 -27.35 -8.46
N ARG A 80 -0.26 -27.40 -7.57
CA ARG A 80 0.99 -28.10 -7.86
C ARG A 80 0.62 -29.56 -8.13
N ARG A 81 0.83 -30.03 -9.36
CA ARG A 81 1.01 -31.46 -9.61
C ARG A 81 2.31 -31.87 -8.89
N PRO A 82 2.30 -32.90 -8.02
CA PRO A 82 3.55 -33.49 -7.58
C PRO A 82 4.12 -34.28 -8.76
N GLY A 83 5.24 -33.81 -9.30
CA GLY A 83 6.09 -34.62 -10.17
C GLY A 83 6.64 -35.79 -9.35
N ARG A 84 6.43 -37.01 -9.84
CA ARG A 84 7.15 -38.20 -9.40
C ARG A 84 8.63 -38.04 -9.76
N TRP A 85 9.49 -38.49 -8.85
CA TRP A 85 10.85 -38.93 -9.17
C TRP A 85 10.80 -40.13 -10.12
#